data_AF-A0A3B9L8X6-F1
#
_entry.id   AF-A0A3B9L8X6-F1
#
_cell.length_a   1.000
_cell.length_b   1.000
_cell.length_c   1.000
_cell.angle_alpha   90.00
_cell.angle_beta   90.00
_cell.angle_gamma   90.00
#
_symmetry.space_group_name_H-M   'P 1'
#
loop_
_entity.id
_entity.type
_entity.pdbx_description
1 polymer ?
#
loop_
_entity_poly.entity_id
_entity_poly.type
_entity_poly.pdbx_seq_one_letter_code
_entity_poly.pdbx_strand_id
1 'polypeptide(L)' 'MSLMKRAFAELIGTFWLVLGGCGSAVLAAGIPDLGLGYLGVSLAFGLT' A
#
# COMPACT_ATOMS: atom_id res chain seq x y z
N MET A 1 1.49 7.53 25.09
CA MET A 1 0.63 7.84 23.92
C MET A 1 -0.82 7.74 24.35
N SER A 2 -1.64 8.77 24.12
CA SER A 2 -3.09 8.68 24.41
C SER A 2 -3.77 7.71 23.44
N LEU A 3 -4.85 7.07 23.88
CA LEU A 3 -5.60 6.10 23.08
C LEU A 3 -6.05 6.69 21.72
N MET A 4 -6.48 7.95 21.74
CA MET A 4 -6.91 8.68 20.54
C MET A 4 -5.77 8.90 19.53
N LYS A 5 -4.55 9.20 20.01
CA LYS A 5 -3.36 9.33 19.13
C LYS A 5 -3.01 8.00 18.47
N ARG A 6 -3.18 6.89 19.19
CA ARG A 6 -2.88 5.55 18.69
C ARG A 6 -3.87 5.13 17.60
N ALA A 7 -5.17 5.31 17.85
CA ALA A 7 -6.22 5.02 16.87
C ALA A 7 -6.04 5.82 15.57
N PHE A 8 -5.67 7.09 15.67
CA PHE A 8 -5.42 7.92 14.48
C PHE A 8 -4.17 7.49 13.70
N ALA A 9 -3.12 7.06 14.40
CA ALA A 9 -1.90 6.53 13.77
C ALA A 9 -2.19 5.22 13.03
N GLU A 10 -2.98 4.32 13.62
CA GLU A 10 -3.37 3.07 12.95
C GLU A 10 -4.30 3.33 11.77
N LEU A 11 -5.22 4.28 11.87
CA LEU A 11 -6.11 4.64 10.75
C LEU A 11 -5.30 5.16 9.55
N ILE A 12 -4.37 6.08 9.78
CA ILE A 12 -3.52 6.62 8.70
C ILE A 12 -2.58 5.55 8.15
N GLY A 13 -1.98 4.73 9.01
CA GLY A 13 -1.10 3.63 8.58
C GLY A 13 -1.84 2.61 7.73
N THR A 14 -3.01 2.16 8.17
CA THR A 14 -3.82 1.17 7.43
C THR A 14 -4.33 1.77 6.11
N PHE A 15 -4.72 3.05 6.12
CA PHE A 15 -5.13 3.75 4.90
C PHE A 15 -3.98 3.82 3.90
N TRP A 16 -2.76 4.14 4.34
CA TRP A 16 -1.57 4.22 3.50
C TRP A 16 -1.16 2.85 2.94
N LEU A 17 -1.22 1.80 3.76
CA LEU A 17 -0.92 0.43 3.37
C LEU A 17 -1.87 -0.07 2.28
N VAL A 18 -3.17 0.20 2.42
CA VAL A 18 -4.16 -0.21 1.41
C VAL A 18 -4.04 0.60 0.13
N LEU A 19 -3.85 1.93 0.23
CA LEU A 19 -3.68 2.77 -0.95
C LEU A 19 -2.39 2.43 -1.72
N GLY A 20 -1.28 2.25 -1.02
CA GLY A 20 0.00 1.94 -1.63
C GLY A 20 0.02 0.52 -2.21
N GLY A 21 -0.42 -0.48 -1.44
CA GLY A 21 -0.44 -1.88 -1.87
C GLY A 21 -1.46 -2.16 -2.97
N CYS A 22 -2.76 -1.99 -2.67
CA CYS A 22 -3.83 -2.26 -3.63
C CYS A 22 -3.83 -1.26 -4.80
N GLY A 23 -3.46 0.01 -4.57
CA GLY A 23 -3.32 0.99 -5.65
C GLY A 23 -2.22 0.61 -6.63
N SER A 24 -1.07 0.11 -6.16
CA SER A 24 -0.01 -0.41 -7.05
C SER A 24 -0.47 -1.64 -7.84
N ALA A 25 -1.28 -2.51 -7.24
CA ALA A 25 -1.86 -3.66 -7.94
C ALA A 25 -2.81 -3.25 -9.06
N VAL A 26 -3.72 -2.31 -8.80
CA VAL A 26 -4.73 -1.87 -9.77
C VAL A 26 -4.13 -1.00 -10.88
N LEU A 27 -3.21 -0.09 -10.53
CA LEU A 27 -2.69 0.91 -11.46
C LEU A 27 -1.44 0.46 -12.22
N ALA A 28 -0.60 -0.40 -11.61
CA ALA A 28 0.73 -0.70 -12.14
C ALA A 28 0.99 -2.19 -12.42
N ALA A 29 0.16 -3.14 -11.97
CA ALA A 29 0.40 -4.57 -12.23
C ALA A 29 -0.09 -5.03 -13.61
N GLY A 30 -1.08 -4.36 -14.21
CA GLY A 30 -1.71 -4.77 -15.47
C GLY A 30 -1.10 -4.18 -16.75
N ILE A 31 -0.06 -3.36 -16.65
CA ILE A 31 0.55 -2.70 -17.82
C ILE A 31 1.48 -3.71 -18.54
N PRO A 32 1.24 -4.03 -19.82
CA PRO A 32 2.12 -4.92 -20.58
C PRO A 32 3.50 -4.29 -20.77
N ASP A 33 4.58 -5.08 -20.60
CA ASP A 33 6.01 -4.71 -20.69
C ASP A 33 6.55 -3.68 -19.68
N LEU A 34 5.72 -2.76 -19.15
CA LEU A 34 6.11 -1.75 -18.15
C LEU A 34 5.52 -1.99 -16.75
N GLY A 35 4.71 -3.03 -16.57
CA GLY A 35 4.06 -3.33 -15.30
C GLY A 35 5.03 -3.84 -14.24
N LEU A 36 4.76 -3.48 -12.99
CA LEU A 36 5.49 -3.96 -11.81
C LEU A 36 5.27 -5.46 -11.53
N GLY A 37 4.20 -6.03 -12.11
CA GLY A 37 3.80 -7.42 -11.89
C GLY A 37 3.56 -7.76 -10.42
N TYR A 38 3.47 -9.06 -10.10
CA TYR A 38 3.27 -9.51 -8.72
C TYR A 38 4.44 -9.16 -7.79
N LEU A 39 5.67 -9.15 -8.32
CA LEU A 39 6.88 -8.82 -7.57
C LEU A 39 6.86 -7.36 -7.07
N GLY A 40 6.53 -6.39 -7.92
CA GLY A 40 6.47 -5.00 -7.49
C GLY A 40 5.26 -4.68 -6.62
N VAL A 41 4.14 -5.42 -6.75
CA VAL A 41 3.02 -5.33 -5.79
C VAL A 41 3.43 -5.83 -4.40
N SER A 42 4.15 -6.96 -4.31
CA SER A 42 4.68 -7.45 -3.04
C SER A 42 5.72 -6.51 -2.41
N LEU A 43 6.51 -5.81 -3.23
CA LEU A 43 7.44 -4.79 -2.76
C LEU A 43 6.70 -3.55 -2.23
N ALA A 44 5.64 -3.11 -2.92
CA ALA A 44 4.82 -1.98 -2.50
C ALA A 44 4.16 -2.24 -1.14
N PHE A 45 3.60 -3.44 -0.93
CA PHE A 45 3.03 -3.86 0.37
C PHE A 45 4.08 -3.95 1.49
N GLY A 46 5.34 -4.24 1.18
CA GLY A 46 6.41 -4.31 2.18
C GLY A 46 7.02 -2.96 2.56
N LEU A 47 6.85 -1.93 1.72
CA LEU A 47 7.43 -0.60 1.92
C LEU A 47 6.42 0.42 2.52
N THR A 48 5.12 0.14 2.42
CA THR A 48 4.01 0.98 2.91
C THR A 48 3.53 0.55 4.29
#